data_AF-A0A2M8PPT6-F1
#
_entry.id   AF-A0A2M8PPT6-F1
#
_cell.length_a   1.000
_cell.length_b   1.000
_cell.length_c   1.000
_cell.angle_alpha   90.00
_cell.angle_beta   90.00
_cell.angle_gamma   90.00
#
_symmetry.space_group_name_H-M   'P 1'
#
loop_
_entity.id
_entity.type
_entity.pdbx_description
1 polymer ?
#
loop_
_entity_poly.entity_id
_entity_poly.type
_entity_poly.pdbx_seq_one_letter_code
_entity_poly.pdbx_strand_id
1 'polypeptide(L)'
;MLKLRQKTIHADGVTITVRERIGADVWTRPFIEARLRLVDNELQQFLARQFVDYLIQTVSIEGLDFEWPTLESSDEELLAAFDAWQHIPPDLMTQWANILFEINTNGIVPESDTGPES
;
A
#
# COMPACT_ATOMS: atom_id res chain seq x y z
N MET A 1 24.33 -3.05 9.81
CA MET A 1 23.15 -2.53 9.07
C MET A 1 22.14 -3.65 8.97
N LEU A 2 20.94 -3.50 9.56
CA LEU A 2 19.84 -4.40 9.21
C LEU A 2 19.46 -4.12 7.75
N LYS A 3 19.44 -5.15 6.92
CA LYS A 3 18.97 -5.05 5.53
C LYS A 3 17.45 -5.19 5.57
N LEU A 4 16.74 -4.10 5.31
CA LEU A 4 15.28 -4.13 5.20
C LEU A 4 14.90 -5.07 4.07
N ARG A 5 13.89 -5.91 4.31
CA ARG A 5 13.34 -6.76 3.25
C ARG A 5 12.62 -5.90 2.23
N GLN A 6 12.73 -6.30 0.97
CA GLN A 6 12.06 -5.69 -0.17
C GLN A 6 11.56 -6.78 -1.12
N LYS A 7 10.43 -6.53 -1.78
CA LYS A 7 9.88 -7.39 -2.82
C LYS A 7 9.39 -6.52 -3.96
N THR A 8 9.63 -6.99 -5.19
CA THR A 8 9.16 -6.33 -6.41
C THR A 8 8.20 -7.24 -7.14
N ILE A 9 7.14 -6.65 -7.70
CA ILE A 9 6.24 -7.32 -8.65
C ILE A 9 6.21 -6.56 -9.98
N HIS A 10 5.86 -7.30 -11.02
CA HIS A 10 5.59 -6.78 -12.35
C HIS A 10 4.22 -7.31 -12.76
N ALA A 11 3.26 -6.41 -12.96
CA ALA A 11 1.88 -6.76 -13.27
C ALA A 11 1.27 -5.68 -14.17
N ASP A 12 0.68 -6.07 -15.29
CA ASP A 12 -0.02 -5.17 -16.23
C ASP A 12 0.79 -3.95 -16.67
N GLY A 13 2.11 -4.12 -16.87
CA GLY A 13 3.02 -3.03 -17.24
C GLY A 13 3.46 -2.14 -16.07
N VAL A 14 2.93 -2.37 -14.87
CA VAL A 14 3.30 -1.68 -13.63
C VAL A 14 4.38 -2.47 -12.89
N THR A 15 5.43 -1.79 -12.46
CA THR A 15 6.45 -2.34 -11.56
C THR A 15 6.32 -1.70 -10.20
N ILE A 16 6.16 -2.50 -9.14
CA ILE A 16 5.96 -2.02 -7.78
C ILE A 16 7.00 -2.67 -6.87
N THR A 17 7.74 -1.86 -6.12
CA THR A 17 8.66 -2.34 -5.09
C THR A 17 8.16 -1.90 -3.72
N VAL A 18 7.96 -2.87 -2.84
CA VAL A 18 7.57 -2.64 -1.45
C VAL A 18 8.68 -3.07 -0.50
N ARG A 19 8.70 -2.47 0.69
CA ARG A 19 9.59 -2.82 1.80
C ARG A 19 8.78 -3.20 3.04
N GLU A 20 9.41 -3.92 3.95
CA GLU A 20 8.81 -4.14 5.27
C GLU A 20 8.57 -2.82 6.01
N ARG A 21 7.47 -2.77 6.76
CA ARG A 21 7.14 -1.61 7.59
C ARG A 21 8.13 -1.46 8.72
N ILE A 22 8.52 -0.24 9.04
CA ILE A 22 9.31 0.07 10.23
C ILE A 22 8.55 1.04 11.14
N GLY A 23 8.69 0.90 12.45
CA GLY A 23 7.98 1.76 13.41
C GLY A 23 8.34 3.26 13.32
N ALA A 24 9.39 3.62 12.57
CA ALA A 24 9.91 4.98 12.42
C ALA A 24 9.65 5.57 11.02
N ASP A 25 8.64 5.08 10.30
CA ASP A 25 8.29 5.61 8.98
C ASP A 25 7.86 7.10 9.05
N VAL A 26 8.42 7.92 8.15
CA VAL A 26 8.20 9.38 8.11
C VAL A 26 6.72 9.70 7.86
N TRP A 27 6.12 8.94 6.95
CA TRP A 27 4.68 8.94 6.75
C TRP A 27 4.04 8.15 7.90
N THR A 28 3.20 8.84 8.68
CA THR A 28 2.39 8.19 9.71
C THR A 28 0.92 8.30 9.38
N ARG A 29 0.13 7.37 9.92
CA ARG A 29 -1.33 7.37 9.73
C ARG A 29 -1.98 8.70 10.17
N PRO A 30 -1.69 9.25 11.36
CA PRO A 30 -2.25 10.55 11.74
C PRO A 30 -1.83 11.69 10.81
N PHE A 31 -0.59 11.65 10.29
CA PHE A 31 -0.09 12.69 9.39
C PHE A 31 -0.87 12.71 8.06
N ILE A 32 -1.10 11.55 7.45
CA ILE A 32 -1.83 11.46 6.17
C ILE A 32 -3.32 11.72 6.37
N GLU A 33 -3.94 11.15 7.41
CA GLU A 33 -5.37 11.39 7.70
C GLU A 33 -5.67 12.88 7.90
N ALA A 34 -4.77 13.63 8.57
CA ALA A 34 -4.90 15.08 8.72
C ALA A 34 -4.82 15.84 7.39
N ARG A 35 -4.02 15.36 6.44
CA ARG A 35 -3.86 15.96 5.11
C ARG A 35 -5.05 15.66 4.20
N LEU A 36 -5.64 14.47 4.31
CA LEU A 36 -6.81 14.05 3.51
C LEU A 36 -8.14 14.69 3.99
N ARG A 37 -8.21 15.17 5.24
CA ARG A 37 -9.37 15.90 5.81
C ARG A 37 -10.72 15.18 5.59
N LEU A 38 -10.76 13.85 5.74
CA LEU A 38 -11.97 13.04 5.53
C LEU A 38 -12.83 13.03 6.79
N VAL A 39 -13.64 14.08 7.00
CA VAL A 39 -14.23 14.36 8.31
C VAL A 39 -15.40 13.44 8.69
N ASP A 40 -16.20 12.90 7.75
CA ASP A 40 -17.51 12.32 8.11
C ASP A 40 -17.92 11.02 7.38
N ASN A 41 -17.00 10.28 6.76
CA ASN A 41 -17.33 9.05 6.03
C ASN A 41 -16.47 7.87 6.48
N GLU A 42 -17.08 6.90 7.17
CA GLU A 42 -16.39 5.70 7.71
C GLU A 42 -15.69 4.88 6.63
N LEU A 43 -16.31 4.73 5.45
CA LEU A 43 -15.70 4.03 4.33
C LEU A 43 -14.46 4.79 3.83
N GLN A 44 -14.55 6.12 3.70
CA GLN A 44 -13.42 6.94 3.28
C GLN A 44 -12.28 6.93 4.31
N GLN A 45 -12.60 6.93 5.60
CA GLN A 45 -11.60 6.75 6.65
C GLN A 45 -10.94 5.37 6.57
N PHE A 46 -11.70 4.30 6.32
CA PHE A 46 -11.14 2.97 6.11
C PHE A 46 -10.23 2.91 4.88
N LEU A 47 -10.63 3.50 3.76
CA LEU A 47 -9.84 3.53 2.54
C LEU A 47 -8.56 4.37 2.71
N ALA A 48 -8.64 5.52 3.36
CA ALA A 48 -7.46 6.33 3.68
C ALA A 48 -6.47 5.56 4.56
N ARG A 49 -6.99 4.80 5.53
CA ARG A 49 -6.19 3.92 6.38
C ARG A 49 -5.46 2.84 5.60
N GLN A 50 -6.10 2.27 4.58
CA GLN A 50 -5.43 1.33 3.67
C GLN A 50 -4.39 2.06 2.83
N PHE A 51 -4.75 3.15 2.15
CA PHE A 51 -3.84 3.94 1.32
C PHE A 51 -2.55 4.33 2.04
N VAL A 52 -2.64 4.71 3.32
CA VAL A 52 -1.47 4.97 4.19
C VAL A 52 -0.50 3.79 4.22
N ASP A 53 -1.00 2.57 4.41
CA ASP A 53 -0.15 1.39 4.53
C ASP A 53 0.56 1.10 3.20
N TYR A 54 -0.10 1.36 2.07
CA TYR A 54 0.50 1.27 0.72
C TYR A 54 1.54 2.36 0.51
N LEU A 55 1.25 3.61 0.87
CA LEU A 55 2.14 4.74 0.69
C LEU A 55 3.44 4.59 1.50
N ILE A 56 3.32 4.15 2.75
CA ILE A 56 4.47 3.99 3.66
C ILE A 56 5.44 2.91 3.15
N GLN A 57 4.88 1.79 2.68
CA GLN A 57 5.64 0.58 2.39
C GLN A 57 6.08 0.49 0.94
N THR A 58 5.52 1.29 0.04
CA THR A 58 5.94 1.33 -1.36
C THR A 58 7.16 2.22 -1.50
N VAL A 59 8.25 1.64 -1.99
CA VAL A 59 9.54 2.32 -2.21
C VAL A 59 9.55 3.01 -3.56
N SER A 60 9.07 2.33 -4.59
CA SER A 60 9.01 2.84 -5.95
C SER A 60 7.86 2.18 -6.70
N ILE A 61 7.32 2.92 -7.65
CA ILE A 61 6.31 2.45 -8.57
C ILE A 61 6.53 3.10 -9.92
N GLU A 62 6.41 2.30 -10.97
CA GLU A 62 6.57 2.71 -12.36
C GLU A 62 5.41 2.14 -13.17
N GLY A 63 4.91 2.88 -14.15
CA GLY A 63 3.86 2.42 -15.07
C GLY A 63 2.41 2.68 -14.62
N LEU A 64 2.19 3.41 -13.52
CA LEU A 64 0.87 3.95 -13.21
C LEU A 64 0.55 5.15 -14.12
N ASP A 65 -0.74 5.35 -14.39
CA ASP A 65 -1.26 6.51 -15.12
C ASP A 65 -1.33 7.79 -14.25
N PHE A 66 -0.83 7.73 -13.02
CA PHE A 66 -0.78 8.85 -12.08
C PHE A 66 0.52 8.85 -11.28
N GLU A 67 0.86 10.00 -10.71
CA GLU A 67 2.05 10.13 -9.88
C GLU A 67 1.82 9.60 -8.47
N TRP A 68 2.73 8.74 -8.01
CA TRP A 68 2.69 8.24 -6.65
C TRP A 68 3.30 9.26 -5.68
N PRO A 69 2.63 9.56 -4.55
CA PRO A 69 3.05 10.66 -3.70
C PRO A 69 4.40 10.42 -3.03
N THR A 70 5.17 11.50 -2.88
CA THR A 70 6.43 11.54 -2.14
C THR A 70 6.31 12.49 -0.96
N LEU A 71 7.30 12.50 -0.07
CA LEU A 71 7.30 13.39 1.10
C LEU A 71 7.17 14.88 0.76
N GLU A 72 7.54 15.26 -0.46
CA GLU A 72 7.46 16.64 -0.97
C GLU A 72 6.11 16.96 -1.61
N SER A 73 5.27 15.95 -1.87
CA SER A 73 3.95 16.14 -2.45
C SER A 73 3.06 17.00 -1.54
N SER A 74 2.33 17.92 -2.15
CA SER A 74 1.29 18.77 -1.59
C SER A 74 0.04 17.98 -1.18
N ASP A 75 -0.88 18.63 -0.45
CA ASP A 75 -2.14 18.01 -0.02
C ASP A 75 -3.04 17.67 -1.23
N GLU A 76 -3.00 18.50 -2.27
CA GLU A 76 -3.75 18.30 -3.51
C GLU A 76 -3.24 17.07 -4.28
N GLU A 77 -1.92 16.92 -4.41
CA GLU A 77 -1.30 15.75 -5.05
C GLU A 77 -1.59 14.47 -4.26
N LEU A 78 -1.57 14.54 -2.92
CA LEU A 78 -1.90 13.41 -2.07
C LEU A 78 -3.37 12.99 -2.22
N LEU A 79 -4.29 13.96 -2.32
CA LEU A 79 -5.71 13.71 -2.57
C LEU A 79 -5.95 13.12 -3.96
N ALA A 80 -5.31 13.65 -4.99
CA ALA A 80 -5.40 13.15 -6.36
C ALA A 80 -4.90 11.70 -6.46
N ALA A 81 -3.77 11.39 -5.82
CA ALA A 81 -3.24 10.03 -5.75
C ALA A 81 -4.16 9.08 -4.95
N PHE A 82 -4.77 9.55 -3.86
CA PHE A 82 -5.74 8.76 -3.11
C PHE A 82 -7.00 8.44 -3.92
N ASP A 83 -7.50 9.40 -4.71
CA ASP A 83 -8.61 9.18 -5.64
C ASP A 83 -8.22 8.19 -6.74
N ALA A 84 -7.07 8.39 -7.39
CA ALA A 84 -6.58 7.48 -8.43
C ALA A 84 -6.31 6.05 -7.91
N TRP A 85 -5.77 5.93 -6.69
CA TRP A 85 -5.51 4.64 -6.04
C TRP A 85 -6.78 3.81 -5.83
N GLN A 86 -7.92 4.45 -5.53
CA GLN A 86 -9.21 3.77 -5.40
C GLN A 86 -9.73 3.16 -6.72
N HIS A 87 -9.20 3.62 -7.85
CA HIS A 87 -9.59 3.18 -9.20
C HIS A 87 -8.59 2.22 -9.84
N ILE A 88 -7.55 1.81 -9.12
CA ILE A 88 -6.59 0.81 -9.59
C ILE A 88 -7.32 -0.51 -9.91
N PRO A 89 -6.98 -1.19 -11.02
CA PRO A 89 -7.58 -2.47 -11.38
C PRO A 89 -7.54 -3.49 -10.22
N PRO A 90 -8.63 -4.22 -9.95
CA PRO A 90 -8.70 -5.15 -8.81
C PRO A 90 -7.57 -6.20 -8.79
N ASP A 91 -7.13 -6.66 -9.97
CA ASP A 91 -6.07 -7.68 -10.09
C ASP A 91 -4.71 -7.12 -9.66
N LEU A 92 -4.39 -5.87 -10.05
CA LEU A 92 -3.18 -5.19 -9.62
C LEU A 92 -3.23 -4.87 -8.12
N MET A 93 -4.37 -4.39 -7.63
CA MET A 93 -4.56 -4.12 -6.20
C MET A 93 -4.37 -5.39 -5.36
N THR A 94 -4.91 -6.53 -5.81
CA THR A 94 -4.77 -7.82 -5.12
C THR A 94 -3.30 -8.25 -5.06
N GLN A 95 -2.57 -8.14 -6.17
CA GLN A 95 -1.14 -8.47 -6.19
C GLN A 95 -0.31 -7.56 -5.28
N TRP A 96 -0.62 -6.27 -5.27
CA TRP A 96 0.03 -5.30 -4.39
C TRP A 96 -0.27 -5.58 -2.91
N ALA A 97 -1.52 -5.87 -2.57
CA ALA A 97 -1.93 -6.26 -1.22
C ALA A 97 -1.19 -7.53 -0.75
N ASN A 98 -1.07 -8.54 -1.62
CA ASN A 98 -0.41 -9.79 -1.30
C ASN A 98 1.07 -9.59 -0.97
N ILE A 99 1.80 -8.76 -1.73
CA ILE A 99 3.21 -8.49 -1.40
C ILE A 99 3.39 -7.66 -0.15
N LEU A 100 2.48 -6.72 0.14
CA LEU A 100 2.46 -5.97 1.40
C LEU A 100 2.20 -6.92 2.57
N PHE A 101 1.33 -7.91 2.41
CA PHE A 101 1.11 -8.93 3.42
C PHE A 101 2.36 -9.80 3.63
N GLU A 102 2.84 -10.43 2.56
CA GLU A 102 3.97 -11.38 2.61
C GLU A 102 5.24 -10.77 3.20
N ILE A 103 5.55 -9.52 2.85
CA ILE A 103 6.75 -8.85 3.34
C ILE A 103 6.69 -8.57 4.84
N ASN A 104 5.49 -8.46 5.41
CA ASN A 104 5.27 -8.22 6.84
C ASN A 104 5.02 -9.50 7.64
N THR A 105 4.61 -10.62 7.02
CA THR A 105 4.20 -11.84 7.75
C THR A 105 5.21 -13.00 7.75
N ASN A 106 6.48 -12.77 7.40
CA ASN A 106 7.54 -13.80 7.44
C ASN A 106 7.25 -15.08 6.62
N GLY A 107 6.32 -15.04 5.66
CA GLY A 107 5.90 -16.26 4.96
C GLY A 107 5.12 -17.23 5.83
N ILE A 108 4.52 -16.78 6.95
CA ILE A 108 3.41 -17.52 7.58
C ILE A 108 2.20 -17.31 6.67
N VAL A 109 2.20 -18.03 5.55
CA VAL A 109 0.96 -18.36 4.85
C VAL A 109 0.16 -19.17 5.88
N PRO A 110 -1.06 -18.76 6.29
CA PRO A 110 -1.91 -19.68 7.01
C PRO A 110 -2.06 -20.90 6.10
N GLU A 111 -1.53 -22.05 6.53
CA GLU A 111 -1.75 -23.31 5.82
C GLU A 111 -3.24 -23.38 5.56
N SER A 112 -3.63 -23.32 4.28
CA SER A 112 -4.99 -23.62 3.88
C SER A 112 -5.29 -24.95 4.51
N ASP A 113 -6.26 -24.95 5.43
CA ASP A 113 -6.79 -26.12 6.09
C ASP A 113 -7.39 -27.01 4.99
N THR A 114 -6.53 -27.78 4.31
CA THR A 114 -6.95 -28.92 3.51
C THR A 114 -7.42 -29.95 4.52
N GLY A 115 -8.65 -29.75 4.98
CA GLY A 115 -9.38 -30.74 5.73
C GLY A 115 -9.30 -32.07 4.99
N PRO A 116 -9.19 -33.19 5.70
CA PRO A 116 -9.01 -34.48 5.06
C PRO A 116 -10.22 -34.76 4.17
N GLU A 117 -9.95 -35.12 2.92
CA GLU A 117 -10.94 -35.82 2.10
C GLU A 117 -11.52 -36.97 2.93
N SER A 118 -12.84 -36.97 3.10
CA SER A 118 -13.63 -38.06 3.67
C SER A 118 -14.88 -38.24 2.84
#